data_AF-A0A3R0Q733-F1
#
_entry.id   AF-A0A3R0Q733-F1
#
_cell.length_a   1.000
_cell.length_b   1.000
_cell.length_c   1.000
_cell.angle_alpha   90.00
_cell.angle_beta   90.00
_cell.angle_gamma   90.00
#
_symmetry.space_group_name_H-M   'P 1'
#
loop_
_entity.id
_entity.type
_entity.pdbx_description
1 polymer ?
#
loop_
_entity_poly.entity_id
_entity_poly.type
_entity_poly.pdbx_seq_one_letter_code
_entity_poly.pdbx_strand_id
1 'polypeptide(L)'
;QCADIMFDEMKELSSQFASGQYAPLIGKLIDHFHYGNGQPWTDELLNRAYAEIISGIGTNDVLVKIKRAINERLNSKKQVIIDYGFIMEIKSVIKRDSRLPKFNRFIDKFNGLGISVHDIYAQRISLARLQRYAMSWEGLLFFKGQDHFGLGKEDITDALYNKFRFFRIWFFLQRHRDYAYKPFMTNFSAHIRINGRV
;
A
#
# COMPACT_ATOMS: atom_id res chain seq x y z
N GLN A 1 20.66 9.78 -23.73
CA GLN A 1 19.82 10.01 -24.93
C GLN A 1 18.87 8.86 -25.21
N CYS A 2 19.33 7.63 -25.51
CA CYS A 2 18.41 6.50 -25.75
C CYS A 2 17.55 6.12 -24.52
N ALA A 3 18.14 6.16 -23.32
CA ALA A 3 17.40 5.93 -22.08
C ALA A 3 16.32 7.00 -21.87
N ASP A 4 16.66 8.27 -22.06
CA ASP A 4 15.73 9.39 -21.90
C ASP A 4 14.49 9.22 -22.79
N ILE A 5 14.69 8.89 -24.08
CA ILE A 5 13.59 8.63 -25.03
C ILE A 5 12.70 7.48 -24.53
N MET A 6 13.28 6.40 -24.03
CA MET A 6 12.52 5.27 -23.51
C MET A 6 11.76 5.62 -22.23
N PHE A 7 12.32 6.46 -21.36
CA PHE A 7 11.62 6.95 -20.17
C PHE A 7 10.46 7.89 -20.53
N ASP A 8 10.67 8.80 -21.49
CA ASP A 8 9.61 9.67 -22.01
C ASP A 8 8.48 8.84 -22.62
N GLU A 9 8.80 7.84 -23.44
CA GLU A 9 7.82 6.93 -24.04
C GLU A 9 7.12 6.07 -22.99
N MET A 10 7.84 5.55 -22.00
CA MET A 10 7.26 4.81 -20.86
C MET A 10 6.27 5.69 -20.09
N LYS A 11 6.62 6.96 -19.85
CA LYS A 11 5.77 7.91 -19.14
C LYS A 11 4.52 8.27 -19.93
N GLU A 12 4.64 8.53 -21.23
CA GLU A 12 3.50 8.77 -22.12
C GLU A 12 2.55 7.57 -22.13
N LEU A 13 3.08 6.36 -22.32
CA LEU A 13 2.30 5.13 -22.34
C LEU A 13 1.61 4.82 -21.00
N SER A 14 2.17 5.28 -19.88
CA SER A 14 1.57 5.04 -18.55
C SER A 14 0.22 5.71 -18.36
N SER A 15 -0.07 6.78 -19.13
CA SER A 15 -1.31 7.55 -19.04
C SER A 15 -2.57 6.71 -19.31
N GLN A 16 -2.47 5.67 -20.14
CA GLN A 16 -3.58 4.77 -20.46
C GLN A 16 -4.12 4.00 -19.23
N PHE A 17 -3.34 3.95 -18.14
CA PHE A 17 -3.67 3.23 -16.92
C PHE A 17 -3.98 4.16 -15.74
N ALA A 18 -3.93 5.47 -15.95
CA ALA A 18 -3.88 6.47 -14.89
C ALA A 18 -4.89 7.59 -15.14
N SER A 19 -5.95 7.62 -14.34
CA SER A 19 -7.00 8.64 -14.39
C SER A 19 -7.40 9.15 -13.00
N GLY A 20 -7.98 10.35 -12.93
CA GLY A 20 -8.47 10.94 -11.68
C GLY A 20 -7.36 11.38 -10.71
N GLN A 21 -7.68 11.42 -9.41
CA GLN A 21 -6.83 12.07 -8.39
C GLN A 21 -5.43 11.46 -8.22
N TYR A 22 -5.27 10.18 -8.59
CA TYR A 22 -4.03 9.42 -8.45
C TYR A 22 -3.24 9.29 -9.74
N ALA A 23 -3.75 9.83 -10.86
CA ALA A 23 -3.09 9.75 -12.16
C ALA A 23 -1.62 10.23 -12.15
N PRO A 24 -1.23 11.29 -11.41
CA PRO A 24 0.16 11.73 -11.38
C PRO A 24 1.15 10.74 -10.75
N LEU A 25 0.69 9.76 -9.95
CA LEU A 25 1.57 8.87 -9.19
C LEU A 25 2.49 8.05 -10.08
N ILE A 26 1.96 7.45 -11.16
CA ILE A 26 2.77 6.60 -12.03
C ILE A 26 3.88 7.41 -12.72
N GLY A 27 3.59 8.64 -13.12
CA GLY A 27 4.59 9.54 -13.69
C GLY A 27 5.72 9.87 -12.71
N LYS A 28 5.38 10.15 -11.43
CA LYS A 28 6.38 10.38 -10.38
C LYS A 28 7.24 9.14 -10.09
N LEU A 29 6.65 7.96 -10.11
CA LEU A 29 7.37 6.70 -9.94
C LEU A 29 8.33 6.42 -11.09
N ILE A 30 7.92 6.73 -12.33
CA ILE A 30 8.77 6.63 -13.52
C ILE A 30 9.94 7.64 -13.44
N ASP A 31 9.68 8.87 -13.02
CA ASP A 31 10.73 9.87 -12.80
C ASP A 31 11.74 9.40 -11.74
N HIS A 32 11.24 8.80 -10.65
CA HIS A 32 12.11 8.22 -9.63
C HIS A 32 12.83 6.96 -10.11
N PHE A 33 12.22 6.15 -10.98
CA PHE A 33 12.91 5.03 -11.62
C PHE A 33 14.07 5.51 -12.51
N HIS A 34 13.88 6.66 -13.18
CA HIS A 34 14.89 7.27 -14.03
C HIS A 34 16.04 7.87 -13.20
N TYR A 35 15.72 8.70 -12.21
CA TYR A 35 16.72 9.56 -11.55
C TYR A 35 17.08 9.13 -10.12
N GLY A 36 16.28 8.26 -9.49
CA GLY A 36 16.40 7.89 -8.08
C GLY A 36 17.42 6.78 -7.78
N ASN A 37 18.00 6.13 -8.80
CA ASN A 37 19.07 5.13 -8.67
C ASN A 37 18.78 4.03 -7.61
N GLY A 38 17.54 3.54 -7.57
CA GLY A 38 17.12 2.47 -6.67
C GLY A 38 16.90 2.90 -5.21
N GLN A 39 17.03 4.18 -4.88
CA GLN A 39 16.76 4.66 -3.52
C GLN A 39 15.29 4.52 -3.15
N PRO A 40 14.95 4.27 -1.87
CA PRO A 40 13.55 4.18 -1.46
C PRO A 40 12.77 5.47 -1.77
N TRP A 41 11.50 5.32 -2.14
CA TRP A 41 10.62 6.42 -2.53
C TRP A 41 9.43 6.56 -1.59
N THR A 42 8.91 7.79 -1.46
CA THR A 42 7.66 8.09 -0.74
C THR A 42 7.01 9.33 -1.31
N ASP A 43 5.67 9.43 -1.22
CA ASP A 43 4.91 10.60 -1.67
C ASP A 43 3.59 10.72 -0.89
N GLU A 44 3.13 11.94 -0.70
CA GLU A 44 1.90 12.22 0.03
C GLU A 44 0.64 11.68 -0.65
N LEU A 45 0.60 11.66 -1.99
CA LEU A 45 -0.52 11.06 -2.73
C LEU A 45 -0.58 9.55 -2.48
N LEU A 46 0.58 8.90 -2.35
CA LEU A 46 0.64 7.47 -2.02
C LEU A 46 0.18 7.20 -0.58
N ASN A 47 0.57 8.05 0.37
CA ASN A 47 0.07 7.99 1.75
C ASN A 47 -1.46 8.15 1.81
N ARG A 48 -2.02 9.06 1.01
CA ARG A 48 -3.48 9.26 0.91
C ARG A 48 -4.19 8.05 0.32
N ALA A 49 -3.69 7.52 -0.81
CA ALA A 49 -4.24 6.33 -1.44
C ALA A 49 -4.24 5.13 -0.47
N TYR A 50 -3.14 4.97 0.27
CA TYR A 50 -3.02 3.93 1.27
C TYR A 50 -4.01 4.11 2.44
N ALA A 51 -4.19 5.33 2.92
CA ALA A 51 -5.19 5.62 3.96
C ALA A 51 -6.62 5.28 3.50
N GLU A 52 -6.98 5.64 2.26
CA GLU A 52 -8.29 5.30 1.68
C GLU A 52 -8.52 3.79 1.58
N ILE A 53 -7.50 3.01 1.23
CA ILE A 53 -7.63 1.55 1.20
C ILE A 53 -7.76 0.96 2.59
N ILE A 54 -6.97 1.43 3.55
CA ILE A 54 -7.09 0.92 4.93
C ILE A 54 -8.46 1.26 5.50
N SER A 55 -8.98 2.45 5.23
CA SER A 55 -10.31 2.89 5.69
C SER A 55 -11.48 2.30 4.89
N GLY A 56 -11.24 1.78 3.69
CA GLY A 56 -12.27 1.32 2.77
C GLY A 56 -12.88 -0.04 3.13
N ILE A 57 -14.22 -0.10 3.20
CA ILE A 57 -14.96 -1.35 3.40
C ILE A 57 -14.74 -2.27 2.18
N GLY A 58 -14.37 -3.53 2.41
CA GLY A 58 -14.22 -4.56 1.37
C GLY A 58 -12.81 -4.71 0.77
N THR A 59 -11.83 -3.91 1.17
CA THR A 59 -10.41 -4.06 0.73
C THR A 59 -9.46 -4.46 1.85
N ASN A 60 -9.81 -4.11 3.09
CA ASN A 60 -9.04 -4.46 4.28
C ASN A 60 -9.96 -4.67 5.49
N ASP A 61 -10.23 -5.92 5.86
CA ASP A 61 -11.07 -6.23 7.02
C ASP A 61 -10.33 -6.09 8.37
N VAL A 62 -9.04 -5.72 8.34
CA VAL A 62 -8.21 -5.58 9.54
C VAL A 62 -8.76 -4.53 10.49
N LEU A 63 -9.25 -3.39 10.01
CA LEU A 63 -9.84 -2.37 10.90
C LEU A 63 -11.07 -2.91 11.63
N VAL A 64 -11.94 -3.65 10.94
CA VAL A 64 -13.13 -4.27 11.54
C VAL A 64 -12.72 -5.28 12.60
N LYS A 65 -11.74 -6.12 12.30
CA LYS A 65 -11.19 -7.13 13.23
C LYS A 65 -10.56 -6.48 14.46
N ILE A 66 -9.76 -5.43 14.30
CA ILE A 66 -9.15 -4.69 15.42
C ILE A 66 -10.24 -4.08 16.30
N LYS A 67 -11.23 -3.38 15.70
CA LYS A 67 -12.33 -2.79 16.46
C LYS A 67 -13.13 -3.84 17.23
N ARG A 68 -13.46 -4.97 16.59
CA ARG A 68 -14.17 -6.09 17.21
C ARG A 68 -13.39 -6.67 18.39
N ALA A 69 -12.10 -6.95 18.20
CA ALA A 69 -11.24 -7.48 19.26
C ALA A 69 -11.15 -6.54 20.47
N ILE A 70 -11.03 -5.22 20.22
CA ILE A 70 -11.04 -4.22 21.29
C ILE A 70 -12.39 -4.19 22.01
N ASN A 71 -13.51 -4.15 21.27
CA ASN A 71 -14.86 -4.13 21.85
C ASN A 71 -15.12 -5.37 22.73
N GLU A 72 -14.88 -6.56 22.22
CA GLU A 72 -15.09 -7.82 22.95
C GLU A 72 -14.33 -7.82 24.28
N ARG A 73 -13.08 -7.36 24.26
CA ARG A 73 -12.26 -7.27 25.46
C ARG A 73 -12.77 -6.23 26.44
N LEU A 74 -13.10 -5.03 25.98
CA LEU A 74 -13.60 -3.96 26.85
C LEU A 74 -14.97 -4.28 27.47
N ASN A 75 -15.83 -5.04 26.78
CA ASN A 75 -17.13 -5.49 27.28
C ASN A 75 -17.01 -6.65 28.28
N SER A 76 -16.03 -7.54 28.08
CA SER A 76 -15.87 -8.75 28.91
C SER A 76 -15.45 -8.47 30.36
N LYS A 77 -14.88 -7.29 30.66
CA LYS A 77 -14.36 -6.97 32.00
C LYS A 77 -14.66 -5.51 32.36
N LYS A 78 -15.29 -5.31 33.53
CA LYS A 78 -15.60 -3.97 34.08
C LYS A 78 -14.35 -3.09 34.28
N GLN A 79 -13.21 -3.69 34.62
CA GLN A 79 -11.91 -3.01 34.76
C GLN A 79 -10.87 -3.71 33.87
N VAL A 80 -10.80 -3.31 32.60
CA VAL A 80 -9.68 -3.73 31.73
C VAL A 80 -8.54 -2.76 31.91
N ILE A 81 -7.40 -3.27 32.35
CA ILE A 81 -6.11 -2.56 32.26
C ILE A 81 -5.58 -2.79 30.84
N ILE A 82 -5.21 -1.71 30.15
CA ILE A 82 -4.52 -1.82 28.84
C ILE A 82 -3.07 -2.19 29.14
N ASP A 83 -2.80 -3.49 29.19
CA ASP A 83 -1.49 -4.06 29.50
C ASP A 83 -0.88 -4.83 28.31
N TYR A 84 0.30 -5.41 28.51
CA TYR A 84 0.97 -6.20 27.48
C TYR A 84 0.13 -7.42 27.03
N GLY A 85 -0.61 -8.05 27.94
CA GLY A 85 -1.47 -9.20 27.64
C GLY A 85 -2.58 -8.81 26.67
N PHE A 86 -3.26 -7.70 26.94
CA PHE A 86 -4.29 -7.13 26.06
C PHE A 86 -3.76 -6.87 24.64
N ILE A 87 -2.56 -6.29 24.54
CA ILE A 87 -1.92 -6.02 23.24
C ILE A 87 -1.55 -7.32 22.51
N MET A 88 -1.04 -8.33 23.22
CA MET A 88 -0.68 -9.62 22.64
C MET A 88 -1.89 -10.38 22.10
N GLU A 89 -3.03 -10.29 22.80
CA GLU A 89 -4.28 -10.89 22.35
C GLU A 89 -4.80 -10.22 21.08
N ILE A 90 -4.85 -8.88 21.04
CA ILE A 90 -5.21 -8.15 19.81
C ILE A 90 -4.28 -8.53 18.67
N LYS A 91 -2.97 -8.57 18.93
CA LYS A 91 -1.97 -8.98 17.93
C LYS A 91 -2.21 -10.40 17.43
N SER A 92 -2.65 -11.31 18.29
CA SER A 92 -2.98 -12.69 17.91
C SER A 92 -4.20 -12.76 17.00
N VAL A 93 -5.25 -11.97 17.27
CA VAL A 93 -6.46 -11.89 16.43
C VAL A 93 -6.14 -11.31 15.06
N ILE A 94 -5.32 -10.25 15.00
CA ILE A 94 -4.84 -9.69 13.73
C ILE A 94 -4.08 -10.78 12.97
N LYS A 95 -3.06 -11.41 13.57
CA LYS A 95 -2.20 -12.38 12.87
C LYS A 95 -2.94 -13.60 12.31
N ARG A 96 -3.96 -14.12 13.00
CA ARG A 96 -4.68 -15.32 12.55
C ARG A 96 -5.56 -15.05 11.34
N ASP A 97 -6.17 -13.87 11.27
CA ASP A 97 -7.22 -13.61 10.30
C ASP A 97 -6.89 -12.48 9.31
N SER A 98 -5.83 -11.69 9.49
CA SER A 98 -5.55 -10.55 8.61
C SER A 98 -4.96 -10.97 7.27
N ARG A 99 -5.57 -10.51 6.18
CA ARG A 99 -4.92 -10.43 4.87
C ARG A 99 -4.34 -9.03 4.72
N LEU A 100 -3.19 -8.93 4.05
CA LEU A 100 -2.65 -7.62 3.68
C LEU A 100 -3.64 -6.92 2.73
N PRO A 101 -3.88 -5.60 2.90
CA PRO A 101 -4.66 -4.83 1.95
C PRO A 101 -4.04 -4.97 0.56
N LYS A 102 -4.87 -4.99 -0.48
CA LYS A 102 -4.42 -4.98 -1.87
C LYS A 102 -5.07 -3.83 -2.62
N PHE A 103 -4.32 -3.23 -3.54
CA PHE A 103 -4.82 -2.25 -4.52
C PHE A 103 -5.52 -2.98 -5.68
N ASN A 104 -6.49 -3.85 -5.38
CA ASN A 104 -7.12 -4.73 -6.37
C ASN A 104 -8.57 -4.37 -6.68
N ARG A 105 -9.06 -3.19 -6.25
CA ARG A 105 -10.42 -2.75 -6.61
C ARG A 105 -10.48 -2.57 -8.11
N PHE A 106 -11.68 -2.73 -8.69
CA PHE A 106 -11.88 -2.47 -10.11
C PHE A 106 -11.43 -1.06 -10.52
N ILE A 107 -11.66 -0.05 -9.66
CA ILE A 107 -11.20 1.33 -9.87
C ILE A 107 -9.68 1.47 -9.85
N ASP A 108 -8.97 0.60 -9.11
CA ASP A 108 -7.50 0.65 -9.02
C ASP A 108 -6.82 0.26 -10.33
N LYS A 109 -7.52 -0.46 -11.22
CA LYS A 109 -7.05 -0.79 -12.58
C LYS A 109 -7.00 0.42 -13.52
N PHE A 110 -7.72 1.50 -13.20
CA PHE A 110 -7.89 2.66 -14.08
C PHE A 110 -7.45 3.98 -13.43
N ASN A 111 -7.30 4.04 -12.11
CA ASN A 111 -6.91 5.26 -11.40
C ASN A 111 -5.37 5.42 -11.25
N GLY A 112 -4.59 4.49 -11.81
CA GLY A 112 -3.13 4.46 -11.73
C GLY A 112 -2.56 3.71 -10.52
N LEU A 113 -3.37 3.36 -9.51
CA LEU A 113 -2.88 2.72 -8.29
C LEU A 113 -2.46 1.26 -8.52
N GLY A 114 -3.17 0.50 -9.34
CA GLY A 114 -2.84 -0.91 -9.61
C GLY A 114 -1.51 -1.12 -10.36
N ILE A 115 -0.98 -0.07 -10.99
CA ILE A 115 0.36 -0.07 -11.61
C ILE A 115 1.39 0.59 -10.68
N SER A 116 0.98 1.62 -9.93
CA SER A 116 1.85 2.33 -8.99
C SER A 116 2.22 1.50 -7.75
N VAL A 117 1.30 0.63 -7.32
CA VAL A 117 1.48 -0.32 -6.21
C VAL A 117 0.91 -1.66 -6.67
N HIS A 118 1.79 -2.57 -7.03
CA HIS A 118 1.42 -3.85 -7.62
C HIS A 118 0.86 -4.81 -6.54
N ASP A 119 1.47 -4.80 -5.35
CA ASP A 119 0.95 -5.48 -4.16
C ASP A 119 1.32 -4.67 -2.90
N ILE A 120 0.96 -5.12 -1.70
CA ILE A 120 1.56 -4.60 -0.46
C ILE A 120 2.43 -5.70 0.09
N TYR A 121 3.72 -5.64 -0.22
CA TYR A 121 4.69 -6.68 0.16
C TYR A 121 4.82 -6.82 1.68
N ALA A 122 4.86 -5.70 2.40
CA ALA A 122 4.97 -5.70 3.86
C ALA A 122 4.08 -4.63 4.49
N GLN A 123 3.49 -4.97 5.64
CA GLN A 123 2.72 -4.03 6.46
C GLN A 123 3.04 -4.19 7.93
N ARG A 124 3.22 -3.06 8.61
CA ARG A 124 3.28 -2.95 10.06
C ARG A 124 2.14 -2.10 10.57
N ILE A 125 1.47 -2.57 11.61
CA ILE A 125 0.40 -1.85 12.30
C ILE A 125 0.87 -1.62 13.73
N SER A 126 0.79 -0.38 14.19
CA SER A 126 1.13 0.01 15.56
C SER A 126 -0.05 0.72 16.19
N LEU A 127 -0.39 0.37 17.44
CA LEU A 127 -1.34 1.12 18.23
C LEU A 127 -0.59 2.30 18.87
N ALA A 128 -0.80 3.51 18.33
CA ALA A 128 -0.13 4.71 18.81
C ALA A 128 -0.82 5.30 20.05
N ARG A 129 -2.15 5.19 20.12
CA ARG A 129 -2.96 5.63 21.26
C ARG A 129 -4.18 4.74 21.43
N LEU A 130 -4.55 4.46 22.66
CA LEU A 130 -5.85 3.87 23.02
C LEU A 130 -6.34 4.53 24.31
N GLN A 131 -7.56 5.06 24.28
CA GLN A 131 -8.18 5.73 25.40
C GLN A 131 -9.60 5.18 25.60
N ARG A 132 -9.90 4.76 26.82
CA ARG A 132 -11.22 4.28 27.24
C ARG A 132 -11.97 5.40 27.96
N TYR A 133 -13.26 5.51 27.67
CA TYR A 133 -14.24 6.35 28.33
C TYR A 133 -15.31 5.46 29.00
N ALA A 134 -16.26 6.08 29.70
CA ALA A 134 -17.29 5.36 30.44
C ALA A 134 -18.11 4.37 29.57
N MET A 135 -18.48 4.77 28.35
CA MET A 135 -19.32 3.97 27.43
C MET A 135 -18.71 3.84 26.02
N SER A 136 -17.45 4.21 25.86
CA SER A 136 -16.80 4.24 24.55
C SER A 136 -15.29 4.16 24.66
N TRP A 137 -14.63 4.07 23.52
CA TRP A 137 -13.19 4.18 23.42
C TRP A 137 -12.79 4.79 22.09
N GLU A 138 -11.60 5.36 22.06
CA GLU A 138 -10.95 5.86 20.85
C GLU A 138 -9.53 5.31 20.76
N GLY A 139 -9.05 5.13 19.55
CA GLY A 139 -7.69 4.71 19.28
C GLY A 139 -7.13 5.36 18.04
N LEU A 140 -5.80 5.43 17.98
CA LEU A 140 -5.04 5.85 16.83
C LEU A 140 -4.13 4.70 16.41
N LEU A 141 -4.36 4.18 15.21
CA LEU A 141 -3.48 3.21 14.58
C LEU A 141 -2.54 3.92 13.61
N PHE A 142 -1.27 3.50 13.62
CA PHE A 142 -0.29 3.87 12.61
C PHE A 142 0.02 2.66 11.74
N PHE A 143 -0.27 2.79 10.46
CA PHE A 143 0.02 1.82 9.43
C PHE A 143 1.25 2.26 8.65
N LYS A 144 2.19 1.33 8.45
CA LYS A 144 3.33 1.50 7.56
C LYS A 144 3.30 0.36 6.55
N GLY A 145 3.23 0.69 5.27
CA GLY A 145 3.29 -0.25 4.17
C GLY A 145 4.55 -0.06 3.34
N GLN A 146 4.94 -1.12 2.65
CA GLN A 146 6.01 -1.12 1.68
C GLN A 146 5.65 -2.02 0.52
N ASP A 147 6.00 -1.58 -0.68
CA ASP A 147 5.96 -2.37 -1.91
C ASP A 147 7.25 -2.16 -2.72
N HIS A 148 7.40 -2.93 -3.79
CA HIS A 148 8.52 -2.87 -4.71
C HIS A 148 8.05 -2.38 -6.09
N PHE A 149 8.67 -1.30 -6.58
CA PHE A 149 8.47 -0.82 -7.94
C PHE A 149 9.53 -1.41 -8.88
N GLY A 150 9.13 -2.46 -9.60
CA GLY A 150 9.93 -3.11 -10.63
C GLY A 150 9.29 -4.40 -11.10
N LEU A 151 9.70 -4.89 -12.27
CA LEU A 151 9.12 -6.06 -12.90
C LEU A 151 9.94 -7.34 -12.66
N GLY A 152 9.22 -8.43 -12.40
CA GLY A 152 9.66 -9.81 -12.44
C GLY A 152 9.75 -10.34 -13.88
N LYS A 153 10.32 -11.54 -14.04
CA LYS A 153 10.25 -12.25 -15.33
C LYS A 153 8.82 -12.70 -15.64
N GLU A 154 8.05 -12.99 -14.59
CA GLU A 154 6.69 -13.52 -14.71
C GLU A 154 5.74 -12.48 -15.32
N ASP A 155 5.94 -11.19 -15.02
CA ASP A 155 5.13 -10.09 -15.54
C ASP A 155 5.23 -9.93 -17.07
N ILE A 156 6.37 -10.27 -17.67
CA ILE A 156 6.55 -10.18 -19.13
C ILE A 156 6.24 -11.48 -19.87
N THR A 157 6.11 -12.59 -19.15
CA THR A 157 5.62 -13.86 -19.72
C THR A 157 4.11 -13.96 -19.69
N ASP A 158 3.44 -13.10 -18.91
CA ASP A 158 1.99 -12.99 -18.87
C ASP A 158 1.41 -12.57 -20.24
N ALA A 159 0.40 -13.31 -20.70
CA ALA A 159 -0.19 -13.16 -22.03
C ALA A 159 -0.99 -11.86 -22.24
N LEU A 160 -1.33 -11.15 -21.16
CA LEU A 160 -1.97 -9.84 -21.21
C LEU A 160 -0.92 -8.73 -21.12
N TYR A 161 -0.02 -8.78 -20.14
CA TYR A 161 0.94 -7.71 -19.90
C TYR A 161 2.02 -7.60 -20.99
N ASN A 162 2.42 -8.72 -21.60
CA ASN A 162 3.41 -8.68 -22.68
C ASN A 162 2.96 -7.90 -23.94
N LYS A 163 1.65 -7.70 -24.10
CA LYS A 163 1.06 -6.96 -25.23
C LYS A 163 1.31 -5.47 -25.12
N PHE A 164 1.41 -4.94 -23.90
CA PHE A 164 1.63 -3.51 -23.70
C PHE A 164 3.11 -3.17 -23.86
N ARG A 165 3.40 -2.21 -24.72
CA ARG A 165 4.76 -1.66 -24.91
C ARG A 165 5.32 -1.09 -23.60
N PHE A 166 4.47 -0.53 -22.75
CA PHE A 166 4.82 -0.03 -21.42
C PHE A 166 5.63 -1.05 -20.60
N PHE A 167 5.12 -2.26 -20.40
CA PHE A 167 5.80 -3.29 -19.60
C PHE A 167 7.09 -3.78 -20.27
N ARG A 168 7.15 -3.83 -21.61
CA ARG A 168 8.36 -4.21 -22.35
C ARG A 168 9.48 -3.18 -22.17
N ILE A 169 9.17 -1.89 -22.27
CA ILE A 169 10.14 -0.81 -22.03
C ILE A 169 10.64 -0.85 -20.58
N TRP A 170 9.73 -0.94 -19.62
CA TRP A 170 10.09 -1.03 -18.20
C TRP A 170 11.04 -2.21 -17.93
N PHE A 171 10.68 -3.40 -18.41
CA PHE A 171 11.52 -4.59 -18.23
C PHE A 171 12.89 -4.43 -18.89
N PHE A 172 12.94 -3.85 -20.09
CA PHE A 172 14.19 -3.61 -20.80
C PHE A 172 15.10 -2.63 -20.03
N LEU A 173 14.58 -1.48 -19.61
CA LEU A 173 15.31 -0.48 -18.83
C LEU A 173 15.88 -1.09 -17.53
N GLN A 174 15.13 -2.00 -16.90
CA GLN A 174 15.55 -2.65 -15.66
C GLN A 174 16.59 -3.76 -15.85
N ARG A 175 16.45 -4.58 -16.91
CA ARG A 175 17.18 -5.87 -17.03
C ARG A 175 18.28 -5.87 -18.07
N HIS A 176 18.26 -4.96 -19.04
CA HIS A 176 19.30 -4.90 -20.06
C HIS A 176 20.61 -4.41 -19.44
N ARG A 177 21.71 -5.13 -19.70
CA ARG A 177 23.01 -4.89 -19.05
C ARG A 177 23.53 -3.46 -19.19
N ASP A 178 23.26 -2.83 -20.33
CA ASP A 178 23.77 -1.49 -20.66
C ASP A 178 22.88 -0.36 -20.08
N TYR A 179 21.70 -0.70 -19.53
CA TYR A 179 20.78 0.26 -18.91
C TYR A 179 20.69 0.02 -17.40
N ALA A 180 20.34 -1.21 -16.99
CA ALA A 180 20.38 -1.69 -15.61
C ALA A 180 19.80 -0.72 -14.56
N TYR A 181 18.71 -0.01 -14.88
CA TYR A 181 18.05 0.90 -13.96
C TYR A 181 17.49 0.11 -12.78
N LYS A 182 17.78 0.59 -11.57
CA LYS A 182 17.51 -0.15 -10.34
C LYS A 182 16.05 0.00 -9.92
N PRO A 183 15.31 -1.11 -9.74
CA PRO A 183 14.07 -1.09 -8.99
C PRO A 183 14.25 -0.49 -7.60
N PHE A 184 13.16 -0.04 -6.99
CA PHE A 184 13.20 0.58 -5.67
C PHE A 184 12.00 0.18 -4.83
N MET A 185 12.14 0.39 -3.52
CA MET A 185 11.05 0.21 -2.57
C MET A 185 10.20 1.48 -2.49
N THR A 186 8.88 1.34 -2.57
CA THR A 186 7.93 2.40 -2.27
C THR A 186 7.48 2.26 -0.83
N ASN A 187 7.54 3.35 -0.07
CA ASN A 187 7.13 3.38 1.34
C ASN A 187 5.96 4.33 1.51
N PHE A 188 4.97 3.87 2.26
CA PHE A 188 3.75 4.63 2.51
C PHE A 188 3.23 4.39 3.92
N SER A 189 2.50 5.35 4.45
CA SER A 189 2.00 5.30 5.81
C SER A 189 0.69 6.04 5.98
N ALA A 190 -0.10 5.62 6.97
CA ALA A 190 -1.39 6.21 7.27
C ALA A 190 -1.68 6.18 8.77
N HIS A 191 -2.24 7.28 9.28
CA HIS A 191 -2.80 7.35 10.62
C HIS A 191 -4.32 7.18 10.54
N ILE A 192 -4.84 6.14 11.20
CA ILE A 192 -6.26 5.80 11.15
C ILE A 192 -6.85 5.89 12.55
N ARG A 193 -7.87 6.75 12.69
CA ARG A 193 -8.67 6.84 13.91
C ARG A 193 -9.68 5.70 13.94
N ILE A 194 -9.77 5.03 15.07
CA ILE A 194 -10.75 4.00 15.36
C ILE A 194 -11.50 4.36 16.64
N ASN A 195 -12.74 3.92 16.73
CA ASN A 195 -13.57 4.09 17.91
C ASN A 195 -14.56 2.91 18.01
N GLY A 196 -15.14 2.78 19.20
CA GLY A 196 -16.18 1.82 19.49
C GLY A 196 -16.94 2.17 20.76
N ARG A 197 -18.01 1.43 21.02
CA ARG A 197 -18.85 1.55 22.22
C ARG A 197 -18.64 0.32 23.10
N VAL A 198 -18.70 0.55 24.40
CA VAL A 198 -18.55 -0.47 25.46
C VAL A 198 -19.87 -0.61 26.20
#